data_AF-A0A2N5AKL1-F1
#
_entry.id   AF-A0A2N5AKL1-F1
#
_cell.length_a   1.000
_cell.length_b   1.000
_cell.length_c   1.000
_cell.angle_alpha   90.00
_cell.angle_beta   90.00
_cell.angle_gamma   90.00
#
_symmetry.space_group_name_H-M   'P 1'
#
loop_
_entity.id
_entity.type
_entity.pdbx_description
1 polymer ?
#
loop_
_entity_poly.entity_id
_entity_poly.type
_entity_poly.pdbx_seq_one_letter_code
_entity_poly.pdbx_strand_id
1 'polypeptide(L)'
;LVQHIQRGWAFFNEEMNEFVDLLPAQQRVHGENWYRGTADAVTQNLDIIRRYDAEYVVILAGDHIYKQDYSRMLLDHVEKGARCTVACLPVPVEEASAFGVMAVDENDKIIEFVEKPANPPTIPGDETRSLTSMGIYVFDAEYLYQLLEDDDRDEHSTHDFGKDIIPRITAAGEAYAHPFPRSCVQSDNNAEPYWRDVGTLEAYWKANLDLASVVPELDVYDRNWPIRTYVESLPSAKFVQDRSGSHGMTMNSLVSGGCIISGSVVVQSVLFSRVRINSFCNIDSSVLLPGVWVGRSCRIRRCVIDRGCVIPEGTVIGENAVEDARRFYRSEEGIVLVTKEMLNRLEL
;
A
#
# COMPACT_ATOMS: atom_id res chain seq x y z
N LEU A 1 -2.92 0.69 -14.16
CA LEU A 1 -3.04 -0.62 -13.51
C LEU A 1 -3.16 -1.77 -14.52
N VAL A 2 -4.23 -1.85 -15.33
CA VAL A 2 -4.47 -2.94 -16.30
C VAL A 2 -3.23 -3.33 -17.13
N GLN A 3 -2.59 -2.36 -17.79
CA GLN A 3 -1.38 -2.62 -18.59
C GLN A 3 -0.20 -3.18 -17.77
N HIS A 4 -0.09 -2.83 -16.48
CA HIS A 4 0.95 -3.34 -15.60
C HIS A 4 0.70 -4.82 -15.27
N ILE A 5 -0.54 -5.16 -14.91
CA ILE A 5 -0.93 -6.55 -14.61
C ILE A 5 -0.72 -7.42 -15.86
N GLN A 6 -1.26 -7.01 -17.01
CA GLN A 6 -1.08 -7.73 -18.27
C GLN A 6 0.39 -7.97 -18.61
N ARG A 7 1.27 -6.98 -18.44
CA ARG A 7 2.70 -7.16 -18.76
C ARG A 7 3.46 -7.96 -17.70
N GLY A 8 3.07 -7.86 -16.43
CA GLY A 8 3.76 -8.50 -15.31
C GLY A 8 3.38 -9.97 -15.10
N TRP A 9 2.14 -10.34 -15.47
CA TRP A 9 1.50 -11.62 -15.13
C TRP A 9 0.93 -12.41 -16.32
N ALA A 10 1.17 -12.01 -17.56
CA ALA A 10 0.74 -12.79 -18.76
C ALA A 10 1.42 -14.16 -18.95
N PHE A 11 2.21 -14.63 -17.99
CA PHE A 11 2.87 -15.94 -18.05
C PHE A 11 2.05 -17.07 -17.42
N PHE A 12 0.96 -16.74 -16.73
CA PHE A 12 0.06 -17.74 -16.14
C PHE A 12 -0.64 -18.57 -17.20
N ASN A 13 -0.80 -19.87 -16.93
CA ASN A 13 -1.47 -20.81 -17.82
C ASN A 13 -2.85 -21.20 -17.28
N GLU A 14 -3.90 -20.80 -17.98
CA GLU A 14 -5.29 -21.12 -17.64
C GLU A 14 -5.55 -22.64 -17.61
N GLU A 15 -4.87 -23.43 -18.45
CA GLU A 15 -5.01 -24.91 -18.44
C GLU A 15 -4.51 -25.54 -17.11
N MET A 16 -3.70 -24.81 -16.35
CA MET A 16 -3.20 -25.21 -15.03
C MET A 16 -3.99 -24.56 -13.88
N ASN A 17 -5.14 -23.92 -14.17
CA ASN A 17 -5.89 -23.08 -13.24
C ASN A 17 -5.08 -21.92 -12.65
N GLU A 18 -4.10 -21.41 -13.41
CA GLU A 18 -3.34 -20.22 -13.03
C GLU A 18 -3.86 -19.01 -13.80
N PHE A 19 -4.30 -17.97 -13.11
CA PHE A 19 -4.83 -16.77 -13.75
C PHE A 19 -4.76 -15.52 -12.86
N VAL A 20 -4.91 -14.36 -13.48
CA VAL A 20 -5.19 -13.08 -12.82
C VAL A 20 -6.31 -12.40 -13.59
N ASP A 21 -7.52 -12.52 -13.06
CA ASP A 21 -8.71 -11.97 -13.69
C ASP A 21 -8.94 -10.52 -13.28
N LEU A 22 -9.23 -9.68 -14.27
CA LEU A 22 -9.56 -8.28 -14.07
C LEU A 22 -11.08 -8.16 -14.05
N LEU A 23 -11.64 -7.83 -12.88
CA LEU A 23 -13.07 -7.71 -12.64
C LEU A 23 -13.47 -6.22 -12.49
N PRO A 24 -13.59 -5.47 -13.60
CA PRO A 24 -13.99 -4.06 -13.55
C PRO A 24 -15.47 -3.93 -13.16
N ALA A 25 -15.81 -2.80 -12.54
CA ALA A 25 -17.21 -2.44 -12.29
C ALA A 25 -18.03 -2.50 -13.57
N GLN A 26 -19.18 -3.16 -13.50
CA GLN A 26 -20.15 -3.20 -14.60
C GLN A 26 -21.33 -2.30 -14.26
N GLN A 27 -21.64 -1.36 -15.15
CA GLN A 27 -22.80 -0.50 -14.96
C GLN A 27 -24.09 -1.33 -15.11
N ARG A 28 -24.80 -1.60 -13.99
CA ARG A 28 -26.11 -2.24 -14.01
C ARG A 28 -27.21 -1.22 -14.35
N VAL A 29 -28.31 -1.72 -14.94
CA VAL A 29 -29.40 -0.97 -15.62
C VAL A 29 -30.12 0.08 -14.75
N HIS A 30 -29.91 0.11 -13.43
CA HIS A 30 -30.62 0.98 -12.50
C HIS A 30 -29.74 1.80 -11.53
N GLY A 31 -28.54 2.23 -11.93
CA GLY A 31 -27.77 3.18 -11.13
C GLY A 31 -26.57 3.81 -11.83
N GLU A 32 -26.19 5.01 -11.39
CA GLU A 32 -24.93 5.69 -11.75
C GLU A 32 -23.71 5.13 -10.99
N ASN A 33 -23.91 4.20 -10.05
CA ASN A 33 -22.86 3.71 -9.15
C ASN A 33 -22.05 2.55 -9.76
N TRP A 34 -20.72 2.65 -9.70
CA TRP A 34 -19.79 1.62 -10.14
C TRP A 34 -19.72 0.44 -9.13
N TYR A 35 -19.50 0.72 -7.84
CA TYR A 35 -19.69 -0.22 -6.72
C TYR A 35 -20.25 0.56 -5.53
N ARG A 36 -21.21 0.00 -4.79
CA ARG A 36 -21.82 0.65 -3.59
C ARG A 36 -20.88 0.64 -2.38
N GLY A 37 -20.08 -0.42 -2.25
CA GLY A 37 -19.12 -0.64 -1.18
C GLY A 37 -18.18 -1.80 -1.50
N THR A 38 -17.31 -2.16 -0.56
CA THR A 38 -16.30 -3.20 -0.77
C THR A 38 -16.91 -4.60 -0.93
N ALA A 39 -18.01 -4.90 -0.21
CA ALA A 39 -18.72 -6.17 -0.36
C ALA A 39 -19.51 -6.22 -1.67
N ASP A 40 -20.16 -5.11 -2.07
CA ASP A 40 -20.87 -5.00 -3.35
C ASP A 40 -19.96 -5.29 -4.56
N ALA A 41 -18.67 -4.91 -4.48
CA ALA A 41 -17.71 -5.23 -5.52
C ALA A 41 -17.52 -6.73 -5.75
N VAL A 42 -17.59 -7.53 -4.68
CA VAL A 42 -17.55 -9.00 -4.77
C VAL A 42 -18.90 -9.54 -5.23
N THR A 43 -20.00 -9.02 -4.68
CA THR A 43 -21.37 -9.45 -5.03
C THR A 43 -21.68 -9.28 -6.51
N GLN A 44 -21.28 -8.16 -7.11
CA GLN A 44 -21.51 -7.93 -8.55
C GLN A 44 -20.79 -8.95 -9.45
N ASN A 45 -19.71 -9.56 -8.97
CA ASN A 45 -18.88 -10.52 -9.69
C ASN A 45 -19.09 -11.98 -9.21
N LEU A 46 -20.09 -12.23 -8.38
CA LEU A 46 -20.31 -13.53 -7.74
C LEU A 46 -20.50 -14.68 -8.75
N ASP A 47 -21.18 -14.41 -9.87
CA ASP A 47 -21.37 -15.39 -10.96
C ASP A 47 -20.06 -15.87 -11.60
N ILE A 48 -19.03 -15.02 -11.60
CA ILE A 48 -17.69 -15.37 -12.10
C ILE A 48 -16.96 -16.15 -11.01
N ILE A 49 -16.97 -15.63 -9.78
CA ILE A 49 -16.26 -16.22 -8.63
C ILE A 49 -16.75 -17.64 -8.35
N ARG A 50 -18.06 -17.90 -8.39
CA ARG A 50 -18.65 -19.23 -8.20
C ARG A 50 -18.16 -20.26 -9.23
N ARG A 51 -17.74 -19.84 -10.43
CA ARG A 51 -17.22 -20.75 -11.47
C ARG A 51 -15.82 -21.25 -11.17
N TYR A 52 -15.08 -20.59 -10.28
CA TYR A 52 -13.77 -21.04 -9.86
C TYR A 52 -13.82 -22.25 -8.91
N ASP A 53 -15.00 -22.58 -8.36
CA ASP A 53 -15.24 -23.76 -7.51
C ASP A 53 -14.24 -23.85 -6.33
N ALA A 54 -13.98 -22.70 -5.70
CA ALA A 54 -13.05 -22.60 -4.57
C ALA A 54 -13.74 -22.97 -3.26
N GLU A 55 -13.05 -23.72 -2.38
CA GLU A 55 -13.54 -24.02 -1.03
C GLU A 55 -13.34 -22.85 -0.06
N TYR A 56 -12.26 -22.10 -0.24
CA TYR A 56 -11.91 -20.94 0.59
C TYR A 56 -11.69 -19.71 -0.28
N VAL A 57 -12.17 -18.56 0.18
CA VAL A 57 -11.95 -17.27 -0.47
C VAL A 57 -11.11 -16.38 0.44
N VAL A 58 -9.99 -15.90 -0.09
CA VAL A 58 -9.13 -14.92 0.60
C VAL A 58 -9.39 -13.54 0.02
N ILE A 59 -9.97 -12.66 0.84
CA ILE A 59 -10.21 -11.26 0.51
C ILE A 59 -9.04 -10.43 1.02
N LEU A 60 -8.44 -9.63 0.13
CA LEU A 60 -7.24 -8.86 0.40
C LEU A 60 -7.44 -7.38 0.04
N ALA A 61 -7.10 -6.48 0.97
CA ALA A 61 -6.85 -5.09 0.66
C ALA A 61 -5.57 -4.94 -0.19
N GLY A 62 -5.72 -4.44 -1.41
CA GLY A 62 -4.65 -4.36 -2.42
C GLY A 62 -3.77 -3.11 -2.35
N ASP A 63 -3.96 -2.27 -1.34
CA ASP A 63 -3.33 -0.96 -1.15
C ASP A 63 -2.36 -0.91 0.04
N HIS A 64 -2.17 -2.01 0.76
CA HIS A 64 -1.19 -2.13 1.86
C HIS A 64 0.15 -2.72 1.38
N ILE A 65 1.23 -2.44 2.12
CA ILE A 65 2.57 -3.00 1.90
C ILE A 65 2.94 -3.92 3.07
N TYR A 66 3.08 -5.22 2.78
CA TYR A 66 3.45 -6.26 3.75
C TYR A 66 3.94 -7.53 3.04
N LYS A 67 4.47 -8.49 3.81
CA LYS A 67 4.75 -9.86 3.37
C LYS A 67 4.06 -10.86 4.30
N GLN A 68 3.17 -11.68 3.75
CA GLN A 68 2.41 -12.66 4.53
C GLN A 68 2.29 -13.99 3.77
N ASP A 69 2.44 -15.09 4.49
CA ASP A 69 2.17 -16.44 4.02
C ASP A 69 0.72 -16.81 4.36
N TYR A 70 -0.18 -16.64 3.39
CA TYR A 70 -1.61 -16.93 3.57
C TYR A 70 -1.90 -18.41 3.81
N SER A 71 -0.99 -19.33 3.47
CA SER A 71 -1.18 -20.75 3.75
C SER A 71 -1.27 -21.03 5.25
N ARG A 72 -0.54 -20.26 6.07
CA ARG A 72 -0.60 -20.33 7.54
C ARG A 72 -1.90 -19.78 8.11
N MET A 73 -2.43 -18.73 7.50
CA MET A 73 -3.73 -18.16 7.88
C MET A 73 -4.88 -19.10 7.49
N LEU A 74 -4.82 -19.72 6.31
CA LEU A 74 -5.76 -20.76 5.89
C LEU A 74 -5.71 -21.98 6.81
N LEU A 75 -4.52 -22.42 7.23
CA LEU A 75 -4.39 -23.51 8.20
C LEU A 75 -5.05 -23.16 9.54
N ASP A 76 -4.76 -21.98 10.10
CA ASP A 76 -5.37 -21.50 11.36
C ASP A 76 -6.90 -21.38 11.25
N HIS A 77 -7.41 -20.95 10.09
CA HIS A 77 -8.85 -20.89 9.79
C HIS A 77 -9.51 -22.28 9.87
N VAL A 78 -8.91 -23.28 9.21
CA VAL A 78 -9.40 -24.66 9.17
C VAL A 78 -9.28 -25.33 10.54
N GLU A 79 -8.15 -25.16 11.23
CA GLU A 79 -7.91 -25.74 12.56
C GLU A 79 -8.90 -25.23 13.61
N LYS A 80 -9.29 -23.96 13.52
CA LYS A 80 -10.31 -23.35 14.39
C LYS A 80 -11.74 -23.69 13.98
N GLY A 81 -11.96 -24.23 12.78
CA GLY A 81 -13.30 -24.45 12.22
C GLY A 81 -14.10 -23.14 12.09
N ALA A 82 -13.41 -22.04 11.81
CA ALA A 82 -14.02 -20.71 11.68
C ALA A 82 -14.79 -20.58 10.36
N ARG A 83 -15.84 -19.77 10.31
CA ARG A 83 -16.49 -19.38 9.04
C ARG A 83 -15.82 -18.18 8.39
N CYS A 84 -15.27 -17.30 9.22
CA CYS A 84 -14.49 -16.15 8.82
C CYS A 84 -13.28 -15.99 9.76
N THR A 85 -12.10 -15.78 9.18
CA THR A 85 -10.89 -15.44 9.92
C THR A 85 -10.36 -14.09 9.46
N VAL A 86 -10.14 -13.17 10.41
CA VAL A 86 -9.69 -11.79 10.15
C VAL A 86 -8.24 -11.64 10.61
N ALA A 87 -7.33 -11.24 9.71
CA ALA A 87 -5.96 -10.94 10.12
C ALA A 87 -5.93 -9.65 10.95
N CYS A 88 -5.20 -9.67 12.06
CA CYS A 88 -5.14 -8.56 12.99
C CYS A 88 -3.72 -8.21 13.45
N LEU A 89 -3.52 -6.93 13.75
CA LEU A 89 -2.26 -6.37 14.22
C LEU A 89 -2.52 -5.30 15.30
N PRO A 90 -1.80 -5.34 16.44
CA PRO A 90 -1.80 -4.24 17.40
C PRO A 90 -1.14 -2.99 16.80
N VAL A 91 -1.82 -1.86 16.85
CA VAL A 91 -1.29 -0.55 16.44
C VAL A 91 -1.48 0.48 17.56
N PRO A 92 -0.71 1.59 17.57
CA PRO A 92 -0.92 2.67 18.53
C PRO A 92 -2.36 3.19 18.49
N VAL A 93 -2.93 3.49 19.66
CA VAL A 93 -4.33 3.93 19.79
C VAL A 93 -4.62 5.21 19.00
N GLU A 94 -3.63 6.08 18.82
CA GLU A 94 -3.77 7.32 18.05
C GLU A 94 -4.00 7.08 16.55
N GLU A 95 -3.53 5.95 16.03
CA GLU A 95 -3.65 5.55 14.62
C GLU A 95 -4.87 4.64 14.39
N ALA A 96 -5.37 3.99 15.44
CA ALA A 96 -6.39 2.94 15.36
C ALA A 96 -7.76 3.40 14.85
N SER A 97 -8.08 4.70 14.92
CA SER A 97 -9.36 5.26 14.44
C SER A 97 -9.57 5.14 12.92
N ALA A 98 -8.49 4.91 12.16
CA ALA A 98 -8.54 4.68 10.72
C ALA A 98 -8.92 3.24 10.33
N PHE A 99 -8.99 2.31 11.28
CA PHE A 99 -9.15 0.88 11.03
C PHE A 99 -10.37 0.28 11.74
N GLY A 100 -10.75 -0.93 11.36
CA GLY A 100 -11.66 -1.76 12.15
C GLY A 100 -10.95 -2.25 13.41
N VAL A 101 -11.51 -1.99 14.59
CA VAL A 101 -10.95 -2.39 15.88
C VAL A 101 -11.76 -3.57 16.42
N MET A 102 -11.07 -4.57 16.95
CA MET A 102 -11.70 -5.79 17.47
C MET A 102 -11.23 -6.15 18.87
N ALA A 103 -12.11 -6.81 19.62
CA ALA A 103 -11.79 -7.47 20.88
C ALA A 103 -11.89 -8.99 20.71
N VAL A 104 -10.96 -9.72 21.31
CA VAL A 104 -10.86 -11.18 21.19
C VAL A 104 -10.84 -11.85 22.56
N ASP A 105 -11.29 -13.10 22.62
CA ASP A 105 -11.14 -13.97 23.80
C ASP A 105 -9.81 -14.76 23.80
N GLU A 106 -9.65 -15.64 24.79
CA GLU A 106 -8.46 -16.49 24.97
C GLU A 106 -8.21 -17.48 23.80
N ASN A 107 -9.22 -17.74 22.96
CA ASN A 107 -9.16 -18.65 21.81
C ASN A 107 -9.08 -17.89 20.47
N ASP A 108 -8.72 -16.60 20.51
CA ASP A 108 -8.74 -15.67 19.38
C ASP A 108 -10.14 -15.49 18.75
N LYS A 109 -11.24 -15.84 19.44
CA LYS A 109 -12.58 -15.60 18.90
C LYS A 109 -12.92 -14.12 19.01
N ILE A 110 -13.44 -13.53 17.93
CA ILE A 110 -13.80 -12.10 17.93
C ILE A 110 -15.12 -11.94 18.68
N ILE A 111 -15.10 -11.15 19.77
CA ILE A 111 -16.25 -10.88 20.63
C ILE A 111 -16.93 -9.58 20.24
N GLU A 112 -16.14 -8.56 19.89
CA GLU A 112 -16.62 -7.26 19.44
C GLU A 112 -15.80 -6.79 18.24
N PHE A 113 -16.47 -6.10 17.32
CA PHE A 113 -15.85 -5.47 16.17
C PHE A 113 -16.54 -4.12 15.92
N VAL A 114 -15.73 -3.08 15.74
CA VAL A 114 -16.22 -1.73 15.42
C VAL A 114 -15.37 -1.13 14.31
N GLU A 115 -16.00 -0.75 13.20
CA GLU A 115 -15.33 -0.12 12.06
C GLU A 115 -15.06 1.36 12.33
N LYS A 116 -13.79 1.78 12.24
CA LYS A 116 -13.33 3.17 12.33
C LYS A 116 -13.93 3.94 13.51
N PRO A 117 -13.76 3.45 14.76
CA PRO A 117 -14.30 4.10 15.94
C PRO A 117 -13.59 5.44 16.18
N ALA A 118 -14.36 6.47 16.54
CA ALA A 118 -13.80 7.76 16.97
C ALA A 118 -12.96 7.64 18.27
N ASN A 119 -13.33 6.70 19.14
CA ASN A 119 -12.59 6.34 20.36
C ASN A 119 -12.25 4.83 20.30
N PRO A 120 -11.08 4.45 19.76
CA PRO A 120 -10.69 3.06 19.61
C PRO A 120 -10.63 2.31 20.95
N PRO A 121 -11.31 1.16 21.10
CA PRO A 121 -11.10 0.27 22.23
C PRO A 121 -9.63 -0.19 22.31
N THR A 122 -9.09 -0.30 23.52
CA THR A 122 -7.72 -0.75 23.76
C THR A 122 -7.67 -2.25 24.02
N ILE A 123 -6.49 -2.85 23.85
CA ILE A 123 -6.26 -4.25 24.18
C ILE A 123 -6.33 -4.42 25.70
N PRO A 124 -7.04 -5.43 26.24
CA PRO A 124 -7.06 -5.68 27.67
C PRO A 124 -5.65 -5.84 28.25
N GLY A 125 -5.25 -4.92 29.14
CA GLY A 125 -3.91 -4.89 29.75
C GLY A 125 -2.87 -4.02 29.02
N ASP A 126 -3.20 -3.44 27.86
CA ASP A 126 -2.36 -2.48 27.14
C ASP A 126 -3.19 -1.28 26.66
N GLU A 127 -3.14 -0.18 27.42
CA GLU A 127 -3.85 1.06 27.11
C GLU A 127 -3.24 1.84 25.94
N THR A 128 -2.06 1.45 25.46
CA THR A 128 -1.34 2.18 24.41
C THR A 128 -1.67 1.68 23.00
N ARG A 129 -2.31 0.50 22.89
CA ARG A 129 -2.56 -0.16 21.61
C ARG A 129 -3.98 -0.65 21.48
N SER A 130 -4.45 -0.69 20.23
CA SER A 130 -5.72 -1.29 19.82
C SER A 130 -5.45 -2.43 18.86
N LEU A 131 -6.23 -3.52 18.96
CA LEU A 131 -6.13 -4.64 18.03
C LEU A 131 -6.95 -4.32 16.77
N THR A 132 -6.27 -4.12 15.65
CA THR A 132 -6.90 -3.65 14.41
C THR A 132 -6.96 -4.73 13.34
N SER A 133 -7.97 -4.65 12.49
CA SER A 133 -8.12 -5.46 11.29
C SER A 133 -7.22 -4.92 10.19
N MET A 134 -6.55 -5.83 9.48
CA MET A 134 -5.67 -5.51 8.36
C MET A 134 -6.40 -5.42 7.01
N GLY A 135 -7.73 -5.62 6.98
CA GLY A 135 -8.48 -5.75 5.73
C GLY A 135 -8.17 -7.06 4.98
N ILE A 136 -7.80 -8.10 5.71
CA ILE A 136 -7.46 -9.43 5.18
C ILE A 136 -8.39 -10.44 5.83
N TYR A 137 -9.19 -11.12 5.01
CA TYR A 137 -10.22 -12.05 5.47
C TYR A 137 -10.11 -13.39 4.75
N VAL A 138 -10.24 -14.48 5.49
CA VAL A 138 -10.40 -15.84 4.93
C VAL A 138 -11.81 -16.30 5.25
N PHE A 139 -12.51 -16.79 4.23
CA PHE A 139 -13.88 -17.28 4.33
C PHE A 139 -14.00 -18.72 3.82
N ASP A 140 -14.90 -19.48 4.45
CA ASP A 140 -15.59 -20.58 3.77
C ASP A 140 -16.37 -19.99 2.58
N ALA A 141 -16.13 -20.49 1.37
CA ALA A 141 -16.65 -19.88 0.15
C ALA A 141 -18.18 -19.82 0.11
N GLU A 142 -18.86 -20.95 0.35
CA GLU A 142 -20.34 -20.99 0.35
C GLU A 142 -20.95 -20.09 1.44
N TYR A 143 -20.27 -19.96 2.58
CA TYR A 143 -20.71 -19.05 3.64
C TYR A 143 -20.62 -17.58 3.18
N LEU A 144 -19.51 -17.19 2.56
CA LEU A 144 -19.35 -15.86 1.98
C LEU A 144 -20.44 -15.56 0.94
N TYR A 145 -20.72 -16.52 0.05
CA TYR A 145 -21.71 -16.31 -1.01
C TYR A 145 -23.11 -16.08 -0.45
N GLN A 146 -23.53 -16.88 0.52
CA GLN A 146 -24.80 -16.69 1.21
C GLN A 146 -24.86 -15.32 1.91
N LEU A 147 -23.77 -14.92 2.56
CA LEU A 147 -23.71 -13.67 3.31
C LEU A 147 -23.82 -12.44 2.39
N LEU A 148 -23.16 -12.48 1.23
CA LEU A 148 -23.22 -11.42 0.22
C LEU A 148 -24.60 -11.33 -0.46
N GLU A 149 -25.26 -12.46 -0.73
CA GLU A 149 -26.62 -12.47 -1.27
C GLU A 149 -27.66 -11.95 -0.29
N ASP A 150 -27.48 -12.23 1.01
CA ASP A 150 -28.31 -11.66 2.05
C ASP A 150 -28.08 -10.15 2.20
N ASP A 151 -26.82 -9.71 2.17
CA ASP A 151 -26.43 -8.30 2.26
C ASP A 151 -26.94 -7.47 1.07
N ASP A 152 -26.92 -8.02 -0.15
CA ASP A 152 -27.43 -7.36 -1.35
C ASP A 152 -28.93 -7.03 -1.27
N ARG A 153 -29.68 -7.81 -0.48
CA ARG A 153 -31.12 -7.64 -0.25
C ARG A 153 -31.42 -6.71 0.92
N ASP A 154 -30.43 -6.35 1.73
CA ASP A 154 -30.61 -5.48 2.89
C ASP A 154 -30.57 -4.00 2.46
N GLU A 155 -31.71 -3.32 2.54
CA GLU A 155 -31.84 -1.89 2.20
C GLU A 155 -31.13 -0.96 3.21
N HIS A 156 -30.73 -1.47 4.38
CA HIS A 156 -30.05 -0.70 5.42
C HIS A 156 -28.53 -0.90 5.43
N SER A 157 -28.01 -1.86 4.68
CA SER A 157 -26.57 -2.13 4.58
C SER A 157 -25.85 -1.03 3.80
N THR A 158 -24.60 -0.75 4.20
CA THR A 158 -23.69 0.07 3.39
C THR A 158 -22.86 -0.75 2.38
N HIS A 159 -23.09 -2.05 2.33
CA HIS A 159 -22.44 -3.04 1.47
C HIS A 159 -20.90 -3.03 1.59
N ASP A 160 -20.40 -2.90 2.82
CA ASP A 160 -18.98 -2.86 3.15
C ASP A 160 -18.57 -4.00 4.09
N PHE A 161 -17.38 -4.57 3.87
CA PHE A 161 -16.89 -5.67 4.70
C PHE A 161 -16.73 -5.25 6.16
N GLY A 162 -16.09 -4.11 6.43
CA GLY A 162 -15.82 -3.65 7.80
C GLY A 162 -17.09 -3.18 8.50
N LYS A 163 -17.98 -2.46 7.80
CA LYS A 163 -19.18 -1.88 8.42
C LYS A 163 -20.35 -2.83 8.60
N ASP A 164 -20.54 -3.78 7.67
CA ASP A 164 -21.76 -4.59 7.60
C ASP A 164 -21.45 -6.08 7.78
N ILE A 165 -20.55 -6.63 6.97
CA ILE A 165 -20.29 -8.08 6.88
C ILE A 165 -19.61 -8.61 8.14
N ILE A 166 -18.46 -8.05 8.53
CA ILE A 166 -17.69 -8.55 9.69
C ILE A 166 -18.49 -8.39 11.00
N PRO A 167 -19.14 -7.25 11.31
CA PRO A 167 -19.98 -7.12 12.49
C PRO A 167 -21.09 -8.17 12.57
N ARG A 168 -21.73 -8.50 11.44
CA ARG A 168 -22.79 -9.53 11.38
C ARG A 168 -22.25 -10.92 11.75
N ILE A 169 -21.06 -11.30 11.27
CA ILE A 169 -20.43 -12.59 11.57
C ILE A 169 -19.94 -12.64 13.02
N THR A 170 -19.40 -11.52 13.52
CA THR A 170 -19.01 -11.38 14.92
C THR A 170 -20.21 -11.57 15.84
N ALA A 171 -21.36 -10.96 15.53
CA ALA A 171 -22.59 -11.12 16.30
C ALA A 171 -23.13 -12.57 16.28
N ALA A 172 -22.91 -13.31 15.20
CA ALA A 172 -23.22 -14.74 15.12
C ALA A 172 -22.23 -15.63 15.90
N GLY A 173 -21.09 -15.07 16.32
CA GLY A 173 -20.03 -15.80 17.03
C GLY A 173 -19.26 -16.77 16.13
N GLU A 174 -19.11 -16.43 14.84
CA GLU A 174 -18.46 -17.28 13.83
C GLU A 174 -17.14 -16.67 13.29
N ALA A 175 -16.75 -15.50 13.79
CA ALA A 175 -15.55 -14.78 13.41
C ALA A 175 -14.38 -15.05 14.38
N TYR A 176 -13.20 -15.35 13.81
CA TYR A 176 -11.96 -15.56 14.55
C TYR A 176 -10.88 -14.59 14.08
N ALA A 177 -9.98 -14.23 14.98
CA ALA A 177 -8.82 -13.43 14.69
C ALA A 177 -7.61 -14.32 14.35
N HIS A 178 -6.78 -13.83 13.44
CA HIS A 178 -5.48 -14.40 13.10
C HIS A 178 -4.39 -13.35 13.35
N PRO A 179 -3.59 -13.49 14.42
CA PRO A 179 -2.50 -12.56 14.69
C PRO A 179 -1.46 -12.57 13.56
N PHE A 180 -1.25 -11.42 12.94
CA PHE A 180 -0.31 -11.25 11.82
C PHE A 180 1.10 -11.80 12.08
N PRO A 181 1.72 -11.68 13.28
CA PRO A 181 3.03 -12.27 13.55
C PRO A 181 3.13 -13.78 13.26
N ARG A 182 2.00 -14.53 13.28
CA ARG A 182 1.98 -15.98 13.00
C ARG A 182 2.19 -16.31 11.53
N SER A 183 1.90 -15.38 10.62
CA SER A 183 2.00 -15.56 9.17
C SER A 183 2.83 -14.49 8.45
N CYS A 184 3.33 -13.48 9.17
CA CYS A 184 4.27 -12.50 8.64
C CYS A 184 5.57 -13.17 8.17
N VAL A 185 6.02 -12.81 6.99
CA VAL A 185 7.30 -13.28 6.43
C VAL A 185 8.33 -12.17 6.57
N GLN A 186 9.33 -12.40 7.42
CA GLN A 186 10.38 -11.43 7.72
C GLN A 186 11.76 -12.09 7.74
N SER A 187 12.78 -11.35 7.32
CA SER A 187 14.17 -11.84 7.27
C SER A 187 14.86 -11.83 8.64
N ASP A 188 14.47 -10.90 9.51
CA ASP A 188 14.90 -10.88 10.92
C ASP A 188 13.73 -11.27 11.82
N ASN A 189 13.86 -12.42 12.51
CA ASN A 189 12.83 -12.93 13.41
C ASN A 189 12.68 -12.12 14.70
N ASN A 190 13.62 -11.23 15.02
CA ASN A 190 13.53 -10.34 16.19
C ASN A 190 12.91 -8.98 15.87
N ALA A 191 12.64 -8.69 14.59
CA ALA A 191 12.01 -7.45 14.17
C ALA A 191 10.49 -7.51 14.38
N GLU A 192 9.90 -6.33 14.55
CA GLU A 192 8.44 -6.17 14.52
C GLU A 192 7.92 -6.47 13.10
N PRO A 193 6.73 -7.08 12.96
CA PRO A 193 6.13 -7.35 11.66
C PRO A 193 5.96 -6.09 10.80
N TYR A 194 6.45 -6.13 9.57
CA TYR A 194 6.34 -5.00 8.65
C TYR A 194 4.95 -4.97 7.99
N TRP A 195 4.18 -3.94 8.33
CA TRP A 195 2.93 -3.60 7.65
C TRP A 195 2.78 -2.07 7.58
N ARG A 196 2.46 -1.56 6.39
CA ARG A 196 2.20 -0.12 6.16
C ARG A 196 0.96 0.01 5.27
N ASP A 197 -0.01 0.81 5.71
CA ASP A 197 -1.22 1.15 4.94
C ASP A 197 -0.98 2.27 3.91
N VAL A 198 0.03 3.11 4.18
CA VAL A 198 0.47 4.19 3.30
C VAL A 198 -0.66 5.21 2.99
N GLY A 199 -1.56 5.41 3.96
CA GLY A 199 -2.75 6.25 3.80
C GLY A 199 -2.49 7.76 3.73
N THR A 200 -1.32 8.23 4.17
CA THR A 200 -0.91 9.66 4.14
C THR A 200 0.33 9.88 3.28
N LEU A 201 0.54 11.13 2.85
CA LEU A 201 1.74 11.51 2.08
C LEU A 201 3.03 11.23 2.87
N GLU A 202 2.99 11.49 4.17
CA GLU A 202 4.08 11.24 5.09
C GLU A 202 4.40 9.75 5.22
N ALA A 203 3.38 8.91 5.42
CA ALA A 203 3.55 7.47 5.45
C ALA A 203 4.14 6.95 4.13
N TYR A 204 3.66 7.45 2.99
CA TYR A 204 4.21 7.15 1.67
C TYR A 204 5.68 7.53 1.53
N TRP A 205 6.03 8.75 1.90
CA TRP A 205 7.39 9.25 1.84
C TRP A 205 8.32 8.45 2.77
N LYS A 206 7.90 8.22 4.01
CA LYS A 206 8.68 7.51 5.04
C LYS A 206 8.91 6.05 4.66
N ALA A 207 7.89 5.35 4.19
CA ALA A 207 8.00 3.95 3.75
C ALA A 207 8.96 3.77 2.57
N ASN A 208 9.03 4.75 1.66
CA ASN A 208 10.03 4.72 0.58
C ASN A 208 11.44 4.96 1.10
N LEU A 209 11.65 5.97 1.96
CA LEU A 209 12.98 6.31 2.46
C LEU A 209 13.54 5.26 3.43
N ASP A 210 12.70 4.50 4.13
CA ASP A 210 13.11 3.33 4.91
C ASP A 210 14.01 2.40 4.08
N LEU A 211 13.63 2.12 2.83
CA LEU A 211 14.39 1.27 1.90
C LEU A 211 15.78 1.83 1.55
N ALA A 212 15.98 3.15 1.67
CA ALA A 212 17.26 3.81 1.40
C ALA A 212 18.18 3.84 2.63
N SER A 213 17.66 3.50 3.82
CA SER A 213 18.43 3.43 5.06
C SER A 213 19.45 2.28 5.03
N VAL A 214 20.36 2.28 6.00
CA VAL A 214 21.42 1.24 6.08
C VAL A 214 20.84 -0.13 6.44
N VAL A 215 19.82 -0.14 7.29
CA VAL A 215 19.11 -1.35 7.73
C VAL A 215 17.62 -1.05 7.59
N PRO A 216 17.03 -1.30 6.41
CA PRO A 216 15.60 -1.07 6.18
C PRO A 216 14.76 -2.03 7.01
N GLU A 217 13.59 -1.58 7.45
CA GLU A 217 12.62 -2.44 8.13
C GLU A 217 12.03 -3.49 7.18
N LEU A 218 11.83 -3.13 5.90
CA LEU A 218 11.42 -4.05 4.84
C LEU A 218 12.63 -4.57 4.04
N ASP A 219 12.91 -5.87 4.17
CA ASP A 219 13.91 -6.53 3.33
C ASP A 219 13.39 -6.83 1.92
N VAL A 220 13.73 -5.98 0.96
CA VAL A 220 13.44 -6.17 -0.47
C VAL A 220 14.48 -7.04 -1.20
N TYR A 221 15.55 -7.46 -0.53
CA TYR A 221 16.60 -8.33 -1.08
C TYR A 221 16.41 -9.81 -0.74
N ASP A 222 15.41 -10.13 0.08
CA ASP A 222 14.99 -11.49 0.38
C ASP A 222 14.62 -12.27 -0.90
N ARG A 223 15.27 -13.43 -1.06
CA ARG A 223 15.07 -14.34 -2.20
C ARG A 223 14.10 -15.47 -1.89
N ASN A 224 13.78 -15.70 -0.62
CA ASN A 224 12.83 -16.73 -0.19
C ASN A 224 11.39 -16.24 -0.40
N TRP A 225 11.15 -14.92 -0.26
CA TRP A 225 9.85 -14.29 -0.52
C TRP A 225 9.97 -13.11 -1.51
N PRO A 226 10.19 -13.39 -2.81
CA PRO A 226 10.40 -12.35 -3.81
C PRO A 226 9.11 -11.59 -4.13
N ILE A 227 9.21 -10.27 -4.33
CA ILE A 227 8.09 -9.43 -4.79
C ILE A 227 8.10 -9.37 -6.32
N ARG A 228 7.07 -9.94 -6.95
CA ARG A 228 6.89 -9.87 -8.41
C ARG A 228 6.33 -8.50 -8.81
N THR A 229 6.85 -7.95 -9.91
CA THR A 229 6.30 -6.76 -10.57
C THR A 229 6.61 -6.80 -12.07
N TYR A 230 6.01 -5.92 -12.86
CA TYR A 230 6.47 -5.69 -14.23
C TYR A 230 7.82 -4.96 -14.21
N VAL A 231 8.88 -5.69 -14.56
CA VAL A 231 10.23 -5.14 -14.70
C VAL A 231 10.43 -4.67 -16.15
N GLU A 232 10.57 -3.35 -16.32
CA GLU A 232 10.89 -2.76 -17.63
C GLU A 232 12.36 -3.01 -17.98
N SER A 233 12.65 -3.37 -19.24
CA SER A 233 14.02 -3.46 -19.74
C SER A 233 14.65 -2.07 -19.83
N LEU A 234 15.47 -1.73 -18.84
CA LEU A 234 16.10 -0.42 -18.69
C LEU A 234 17.63 -0.53 -18.76
N PRO A 235 18.33 0.49 -19.31
CA PRO A 235 19.78 0.59 -19.16
C PRO A 235 20.19 0.69 -17.69
N SER A 236 21.46 0.41 -17.39
CA SER A 236 22.03 0.66 -16.07
C SER A 236 21.92 2.13 -15.67
N ALA A 237 21.86 2.40 -14.36
CA ALA A 237 21.99 3.75 -13.83
C ALA A 237 23.35 4.34 -14.26
N LYS A 238 23.34 5.58 -14.79
CA LYS A 238 24.52 6.24 -15.32
C LYS A 238 24.89 7.45 -14.48
N PHE A 239 26.12 7.46 -13.96
CA PHE A 239 26.72 8.59 -13.27
C PHE A 239 27.75 9.24 -14.20
N VAL A 240 27.65 10.55 -14.39
CA VAL A 240 28.58 11.32 -15.23
C VAL A 240 29.07 12.56 -14.51
N GLN A 241 30.22 13.07 -14.95
CA GLN A 241 30.72 14.37 -14.50
C GLN A 241 29.72 15.50 -14.82
N ASP A 242 29.70 16.53 -14.00
CA ASP A 242 28.94 17.74 -14.31
C ASP A 242 29.62 18.60 -15.39
N ARG A 243 29.05 19.77 -15.69
CA ARG A 243 29.61 20.71 -16.67
C ARG A 243 30.98 21.26 -16.29
N SER A 244 31.36 21.25 -15.01
CA SER A 244 32.70 21.62 -14.54
C SER A 244 33.68 20.44 -14.49
N GLY A 245 33.26 19.25 -14.89
CA GLY A 245 34.08 18.05 -14.78
C GLY A 245 34.17 17.48 -13.36
N SER A 246 33.31 17.92 -12.44
CA SER A 246 33.26 17.42 -11.07
C SER A 246 32.46 16.13 -10.97
N HIS A 247 32.80 15.31 -9.98
CA HIS A 247 32.06 14.11 -9.62
C HIS A 247 30.80 14.45 -8.82
N GLY A 248 29.83 13.53 -8.81
CA GLY A 248 28.66 13.58 -7.94
C GLY A 248 28.89 12.78 -6.66
N MET A 249 27.99 12.96 -5.69
CA MET A 249 28.03 12.23 -4.42
C MET A 249 26.68 11.58 -4.15
N THR A 250 26.68 10.32 -3.74
CA THR A 250 25.49 9.57 -3.35
C THR A 250 25.67 8.98 -1.95
N MET A 251 24.68 9.14 -1.08
CA MET A 251 24.71 8.59 0.29
C MET A 251 23.35 8.05 0.68
N ASN A 252 23.28 6.79 1.15
CA ASN A 252 22.05 6.13 1.59
C ASN A 252 20.89 6.38 0.60
N SER A 253 21.06 5.99 -0.65
CA SER A 253 20.12 6.33 -1.73
C SER A 253 19.95 5.17 -2.68
N LEU A 254 18.72 5.00 -3.18
CA LEU A 254 18.39 4.01 -4.18
C LEU A 254 18.28 4.67 -5.55
N VAL A 255 18.98 4.12 -6.54
CA VAL A 255 18.96 4.63 -7.92
C VAL A 255 18.57 3.52 -8.88
N SER A 256 17.37 3.63 -9.43
CA SER A 256 16.81 2.65 -10.36
C SER A 256 17.43 2.72 -11.76
N GLY A 257 17.13 1.71 -12.59
CA GLY A 257 17.55 1.66 -13.98
C GLY A 257 17.06 2.84 -14.83
N GLY A 258 17.83 3.18 -15.87
CA GLY A 258 17.56 4.28 -16.79
C GLY A 258 17.86 5.67 -16.23
N CYS A 259 18.28 5.79 -14.97
CA CYS A 259 18.64 7.06 -14.36
C CYS A 259 19.94 7.64 -14.94
N ILE A 260 20.00 8.98 -15.05
CA ILE A 260 21.22 9.70 -15.43
C ILE A 260 21.44 10.85 -14.45
N ILE A 261 22.54 10.79 -13.70
CA ILE A 261 22.89 11.75 -12.66
C ILE A 261 24.21 12.45 -13.04
N SER A 262 24.17 13.78 -13.17
CA SER A 262 25.29 14.59 -13.65
C SER A 262 25.91 15.41 -12.50
N GLY A 263 27.00 14.91 -11.91
CA GLY A 263 27.82 15.58 -10.88
C GLY A 263 27.08 16.26 -9.72
N SER A 264 25.93 15.70 -9.32
CA SER A 264 25.07 16.26 -8.27
C SER A 264 25.15 15.47 -6.97
N VAL A 265 24.63 16.06 -5.89
CA VAL A 265 24.57 15.44 -4.56
C VAL A 265 23.17 14.85 -4.35
N VAL A 266 23.11 13.56 -4.00
CA VAL A 266 21.87 12.83 -3.69
C VAL A 266 22.04 12.10 -2.37
N VAL A 267 21.19 12.43 -1.39
CA VAL A 267 21.28 11.94 -0.01
C VAL A 267 19.91 11.45 0.45
N GLN A 268 19.84 10.30 1.12
CA GLN A 268 18.61 9.77 1.72
C GLN A 268 17.43 9.79 0.75
N SER A 269 17.64 9.38 -0.50
CA SER A 269 16.66 9.59 -1.57
C SER A 269 16.41 8.32 -2.38
N VAL A 270 15.18 8.20 -2.88
CA VAL A 270 14.76 7.10 -3.75
C VAL A 270 14.43 7.64 -5.13
N LEU A 271 15.21 7.23 -6.13
CA LEU A 271 15.04 7.61 -7.52
C LEU A 271 14.47 6.41 -8.27
N PHE A 272 13.23 6.55 -8.72
CA PHE A 272 12.57 5.58 -9.59
C PHE A 272 13.16 5.61 -11.01
N SER A 273 12.62 4.78 -11.91
CA SER A 273 13.18 4.59 -13.24
C SER A 273 13.21 5.87 -14.07
N ARG A 274 14.23 6.00 -14.92
CA ARG A 274 14.36 7.08 -15.93
C ARG A 274 14.42 8.49 -15.34
N VAL A 275 14.79 8.65 -14.07
CA VAL A 275 15.00 9.97 -13.46
C VAL A 275 16.28 10.61 -14.01
N ARG A 276 16.20 11.88 -14.37
CA ARG A 276 17.35 12.66 -14.85
C ARG A 276 17.66 13.81 -13.91
N ILE A 277 18.88 13.86 -13.40
CA ILE A 277 19.37 14.95 -12.56
C ILE A 277 20.52 15.64 -13.30
N ASN A 278 20.32 16.92 -13.63
CA ASN A 278 21.33 17.75 -14.28
C ASN A 278 22.32 18.33 -13.27
N SER A 279 23.35 19.00 -13.76
CA SER A 279 24.45 19.54 -12.95
C SER A 279 24.03 20.44 -11.78
N PHE A 280 24.83 20.39 -10.73
CA PHE A 280 24.77 21.30 -9.57
C PHE A 280 23.51 21.17 -8.71
N CYS A 281 22.86 20.00 -8.72
CA CYS A 281 21.70 19.76 -7.86
C CYS A 281 22.09 19.24 -6.48
N ASN A 282 21.25 19.56 -5.50
CA ASN A 282 21.26 18.94 -4.18
C ASN A 282 19.87 18.35 -3.90
N ILE A 283 19.81 17.02 -3.80
CA ILE A 283 18.59 16.26 -3.53
C ILE A 283 18.77 15.56 -2.18
N ASP A 284 17.88 15.85 -1.23
CA ASP A 284 17.96 15.36 0.14
C ASP A 284 16.60 14.83 0.60
N SER A 285 16.57 13.62 1.16
CA SER A 285 15.38 13.09 1.84
C SER A 285 14.14 13.11 0.94
N SER A 286 14.30 12.68 -0.32
CA SER A 286 13.30 12.91 -1.38
C SER A 286 13.00 11.67 -2.21
N VAL A 287 11.74 11.53 -2.63
CA VAL A 287 11.26 10.45 -3.51
C VAL A 287 10.96 11.04 -4.89
N LEU A 288 11.68 10.59 -5.92
CA LEU A 288 11.52 11.05 -7.30
C LEU A 288 10.90 9.93 -8.13
N LEU A 289 9.64 10.10 -8.53
CA LEU A 289 8.87 9.10 -9.28
C LEU A 289 9.34 8.94 -10.75
N PRO A 290 8.88 7.90 -11.47
CA PRO A 290 9.42 7.59 -12.79
C PRO A 290 9.40 8.76 -13.78
N GLY A 291 10.52 8.94 -14.49
CA GLY A 291 10.65 9.92 -15.58
C GLY A 291 10.78 11.38 -15.13
N VAL A 292 10.99 11.66 -13.84
CA VAL A 292 11.25 13.03 -13.36
C VAL A 292 12.52 13.59 -14.00
N TRP A 293 12.46 14.85 -14.43
CA TRP A 293 13.59 15.60 -14.96
C TRP A 293 13.88 16.79 -14.04
N VAL A 294 15.07 16.83 -13.46
CA VAL A 294 15.51 17.92 -12.59
C VAL A 294 16.46 18.83 -13.35
N GLY A 295 16.07 20.10 -13.52
CA GLY A 295 16.89 21.16 -14.11
C GLY A 295 18.20 21.38 -13.37
N ARG A 296 19.07 22.24 -13.90
CA ARG A 296 20.34 22.53 -13.22
C ARG A 296 20.12 23.32 -11.94
N SER A 297 21.07 23.23 -11.01
CA SER A 297 21.13 24.09 -9.82
C SER A 297 19.90 24.02 -8.91
N CYS A 298 19.16 22.92 -8.93
CA CYS A 298 17.99 22.73 -8.09
C CYS A 298 18.39 22.27 -6.67
N ARG A 299 17.63 22.70 -5.66
CA ARG A 299 17.77 22.23 -4.28
C ARG A 299 16.43 21.72 -3.81
N ILE A 300 16.36 20.43 -3.51
CA ILE A 300 15.11 19.72 -3.27
C ILE A 300 15.26 18.93 -1.99
N ARG A 301 14.41 19.21 -0.99
CA ARG A 301 14.45 18.58 0.32
C ARG A 301 13.07 18.15 0.81
N ARG A 302 12.97 16.97 1.41
CA ARG A 302 11.74 16.45 2.06
C ARG A 302 10.51 16.51 1.14
N CYS A 303 10.62 15.95 -0.05
CA CYS A 303 9.54 16.01 -1.02
C CYS A 303 9.27 14.67 -1.72
N VAL A 304 8.08 14.59 -2.31
CA VAL A 304 7.69 13.60 -3.30
C VAL A 304 7.47 14.34 -4.62
N ILE A 305 8.27 14.01 -5.64
CA ILE A 305 8.15 14.57 -6.99
C ILE A 305 7.42 13.58 -7.87
N ASP A 306 6.22 13.95 -8.33
CA ASP A 306 5.33 13.07 -9.08
C ASP A 306 5.83 12.73 -10.49
N ARG A 307 5.25 11.69 -11.08
CA ARG A 307 5.64 11.05 -12.32
C ARG A 307 5.81 12.05 -13.47
N GLY A 308 7.02 12.06 -14.03
CA GLY A 308 7.34 12.83 -15.21
C GLY A 308 7.38 14.35 -15.01
N CYS A 309 7.38 14.84 -13.77
CA CYS A 309 7.56 16.25 -13.49
C CYS A 309 8.89 16.77 -14.07
N VAL A 310 8.85 17.96 -14.65
CA VAL A 310 10.03 18.66 -15.19
C VAL A 310 10.28 19.85 -14.28
N ILE A 311 11.25 19.71 -13.37
CA ILE A 311 11.59 20.75 -12.40
C ILE A 311 12.46 21.81 -13.10
N PRO A 312 12.03 23.09 -13.14
CA PRO A 312 12.80 24.16 -13.78
C PRO A 312 14.18 24.38 -13.16
N GLU A 313 15.11 24.92 -13.95
CA GLU A 313 16.46 25.27 -13.48
C GLU A 313 16.41 26.29 -12.32
N GLY A 314 17.21 26.03 -11.28
CA GLY A 314 17.31 26.89 -10.09
C GLY A 314 16.17 26.72 -9.08
N THR A 315 15.27 25.75 -9.27
CA THR A 315 14.13 25.55 -8.37
C THR A 315 14.58 25.12 -6.97
N VAL A 316 14.01 25.74 -5.95
CA VAL A 316 14.27 25.45 -4.53
C VAL A 316 12.98 25.00 -3.85
N ILE A 317 13.00 23.82 -3.22
CA ILE A 317 11.87 23.18 -2.54
C ILE A 317 12.35 22.61 -1.20
N GLY A 318 11.59 22.83 -0.12
CA GLY A 318 11.91 22.32 1.21
C GLY A 318 12.82 23.23 2.03
N GLU A 319 13.01 24.48 1.61
CA GLU A 319 13.79 25.50 2.33
C GLU A 319 12.91 26.62 2.92
N ASN A 320 11.76 26.93 2.30
CA ASN A 320 10.85 27.98 2.76
C ASN A 320 9.42 27.44 2.82
N ALA A 321 8.96 27.10 4.03
CA ALA A 321 7.67 26.47 4.24
C ALA A 321 6.47 27.28 3.70
N VAL A 322 6.52 28.61 3.82
CA VAL A 322 5.44 29.49 3.35
C VAL A 322 5.38 29.48 1.82
N GLU A 323 6.54 29.59 1.18
CA GLU A 323 6.62 29.60 -0.28
C GLU A 323 6.38 28.21 -0.87
N ASP A 324 6.75 27.14 -0.18
CA ASP A 324 6.43 25.76 -0.55
C ASP A 324 4.92 25.50 -0.48
N ALA A 325 4.25 25.90 0.61
CA ALA A 325 2.78 25.77 0.74
C ALA A 325 2.01 26.67 -0.23
N ARG A 326 2.59 27.79 -0.68
CA ARG A 326 1.99 28.65 -1.70
C ARG A 326 2.04 28.01 -3.08
N ARG A 327 3.13 27.31 -3.41
CA ARG A 327 3.40 26.76 -4.75
C ARG A 327 2.88 25.35 -4.93
N PHE A 328 2.91 24.54 -3.87
CA PHE A 328 2.71 23.10 -3.92
C PHE A 328 1.82 22.65 -2.76
N TYR A 329 1.40 21.38 -2.78
CA TYR A 329 0.83 20.79 -1.58
C TYR A 329 1.95 20.56 -0.55
N ARG A 330 1.76 21.06 0.66
CA ARG A 330 2.65 20.81 1.80
C ARG A 330 1.82 20.28 2.94
N SER A 331 2.21 19.12 3.43
CA SER A 331 1.56 18.48 4.57
C SER A 331 1.90 19.16 5.90
N GLU A 332 1.23 18.78 6.99
CA GLU A 332 1.46 19.37 8.31
C GLU A 332 2.88 19.08 8.83
N GLU A 333 3.39 17.86 8.63
CA GLU A 333 4.77 17.46 8.96
C GLU A 333 5.82 18.02 7.98
N GLY A 334 5.37 18.77 6.98
CA GLY A 334 6.21 19.51 6.06
C GLY A 334 6.82 18.70 4.93
N ILE A 335 6.14 17.64 4.50
CA ILE A 335 6.46 16.94 3.25
C ILE A 335 5.79 17.67 2.10
N VAL A 336 6.55 17.94 1.03
CA VAL A 336 6.05 18.66 -0.15
C VAL A 336 5.73 17.67 -1.27
N LEU A 337 4.52 17.73 -1.83
CA LEU A 337 4.15 16.99 -3.04
C LEU A 337 4.16 17.94 -4.25
N VAL A 338 4.90 17.57 -5.30
CA VAL A 338 5.01 18.35 -6.53
C VAL A 338 4.42 17.56 -7.70
N THR A 339 3.36 18.09 -8.32
CA THR A 339 2.77 17.51 -9.53
C THR A 339 2.99 18.40 -10.76
N LYS A 340 2.76 17.84 -11.96
CA LYS A 340 2.86 18.59 -13.22
C LYS A 340 1.90 19.77 -13.27
N GLU A 341 0.68 19.57 -12.78
CA GLU A 341 -0.36 20.58 -12.74
C GLU A 341 0.05 21.75 -11.85
N MET A 342 0.74 21.49 -10.74
CA MET A 342 1.26 22.55 -9.87
C MET A 342 2.38 23.33 -10.56
N LEU A 343 3.32 22.64 -11.22
CA LEU A 343 4.41 23.28 -11.96
C LEU A 343 3.89 24.16 -13.10
N ASN A 344 2.93 23.67 -13.89
CA ASN A 344 2.35 24.42 -14.99
C ASN A 344 1.65 25.72 -14.54
N ARG A 345 1.13 25.77 -13.31
CA ARG A 345 0.53 26.99 -12.73
C ARG A 345 1.56 28.06 -12.34
N LEU A 346 2.84 27.69 -12.20
CA LEU A 346 3.92 28.63 -11.87
C LEU A 346 4.54 29.25 -13.12
N GLU A 347 4.30 28.67 -14.31
CA GLU A 347 4.76 29.18 -15.61
C GLU A 347 3.77 30.16 -16.26
N LEU A 348 2.55 30.26 -15.72
CA LEU A 348 1.51 31.25 -16.07
C LEU A 348 1.57 32.43 -15.11
#